data_AF-A0A084GDF6-F1
#
_entry.id   AF-A0A084GDF6-F1
#
_cell.length_a   1.000
_cell.length_b   1.000
_cell.length_c   1.000
_cell.angle_alpha   90.00
_cell.angle_beta   90.00
_cell.angle_gamma   90.00
#
_symmetry.space_group_name_H-M   'P 1'
#
loop_
_entity.id
_entity.type
_entity.pdbx_description
1 polymer ?
#
loop_
_entity_poly.entity_id
_entity_poly.type
_entity_poly.pdbx_seq_one_letter_code
_entity_poly.pdbx_strand_id
1 'polypeptide(L)'
;MGKKQTVSDYVNNLDANSMTGNWVPVGQWRDVHGDCKSSTRGKWTMKTMQTSSGEYKVKILERGSEIWGKTYAAEPSFSDLVSDAQSALG
;
A
#
# COMPACT_ATOMS: atom_id res chain seq x y z
N MET A 1 11.81 -25.79 6.87
CA MET A 1 11.29 -24.59 7.57
C MET A 1 10.97 -23.54 6.52
N GLY A 2 9.70 -23.25 6.26
CA GLY A 2 9.32 -22.20 5.31
C GLY A 2 9.81 -20.84 5.81
N LYS A 3 10.49 -20.07 4.95
CA LYS A 3 10.90 -18.70 5.29
C LYS A 3 9.66 -17.93 5.74
N LYS A 4 9.69 -17.38 6.96
CA LYS A 4 8.64 -16.48 7.44
C LYS A 4 8.69 -15.24 6.54
N GLN A 5 7.70 -15.07 5.64
CA GLN A 5 7.62 -13.83 4.86
C GLN A 5 7.58 -12.64 5.82
N THR A 6 8.41 -11.64 5.56
CA THR A 6 8.46 -10.38 6.29
C THR A 6 7.70 -9.28 5.55
N VAL A 7 7.49 -8.14 6.20
CA VAL A 7 6.95 -6.95 5.52
C VAL A 7 7.90 -6.46 4.42
N SER A 8 9.21 -6.60 4.62
CA SER A 8 10.23 -6.27 3.63
C SER A 8 10.06 -7.10 2.36
N ASP A 9 9.82 -8.42 2.49
CA ASP A 9 9.48 -9.27 1.35
C ASP A 9 8.22 -8.78 0.63
N TYR A 10 7.20 -8.31 1.37
CA TYR A 10 5.97 -7.77 0.78
C TYR A 10 6.23 -6.50 -0.02
N VAL A 11 6.87 -5.48 0.58
CA VAL A 11 7.10 -4.18 -0.11
C VAL A 11 8.10 -4.29 -1.26
N ASN A 12 9.11 -5.16 -1.14
CA ASN A 12 10.10 -5.40 -2.20
C ASN A 12 9.50 -6.18 -3.38
N ASN A 13 8.36 -6.87 -3.20
CA ASN A 13 7.61 -7.52 -4.28
C ASN A 13 6.47 -6.66 -4.84
N LEU A 14 6.24 -5.44 -4.33
CA LEU A 14 5.27 -4.53 -4.93
C LEU A 14 5.77 -4.07 -6.29
N ASP A 15 4.93 -4.23 -7.31
CA ASP A 15 5.19 -3.71 -8.65
C ASP A 15 4.21 -2.58 -8.94
N ALA A 16 4.72 -1.36 -9.05
CA ALA A 16 3.93 -0.17 -9.35
C ALA A 16 3.17 -0.28 -10.69
N ASN A 17 3.67 -1.07 -11.65
CA ASN A 17 2.99 -1.27 -12.94
C ASN A 17 1.81 -2.24 -12.83
N SER A 18 1.83 -3.12 -11.83
CA SER A 18 0.77 -4.08 -11.53
C SER A 18 -0.20 -3.56 -10.48
N MET A 19 0.07 -2.37 -9.91
CA MET A 19 -0.79 -1.74 -8.92
C MET A 19 -2.09 -1.24 -9.55
N THR A 20 -3.19 -1.65 -8.94
CA THR A 20 -4.55 -1.22 -9.28
C THR A 20 -5.24 -0.72 -8.03
N GLY A 21 -5.90 0.43 -8.12
CA GLY A 21 -6.58 1.06 -7.01
C GLY A 21 -7.14 2.41 -7.42
N ASN A 22 -8.27 2.80 -6.82
CA ASN A 22 -8.90 4.09 -7.07
C ASN A 22 -8.91 4.90 -5.77
N TRP A 23 -8.66 6.20 -5.88
CA TRP A 23 -8.72 7.15 -4.77
C TRP A 23 -10.14 7.61 -4.44
N VAL A 24 -11.10 7.26 -5.31
CA VAL A 24 -12.52 7.62 -5.23
C VAL A 24 -13.39 6.46 -4.71
N PRO A 25 -14.48 6.75 -3.98
CA PRO A 25 -14.93 8.09 -3.56
C PRO A 25 -14.07 8.66 -2.43
N VAL A 26 -14.02 9.99 -2.39
CA VAL A 26 -13.33 10.77 -1.35
C VAL A 26 -13.82 10.38 0.04
N GLY A 27 -12.89 10.32 1.00
CA GLY A 27 -13.15 9.97 2.40
C GLY A 27 -13.27 8.48 2.67
N GLN A 28 -13.02 7.61 1.68
CA GLN A 28 -13.07 6.16 1.86
C GLN A 28 -11.72 5.49 1.58
N TRP A 29 -11.32 4.61 2.50
CA TRP A 29 -10.17 3.74 2.28
C TRP A 29 -10.51 2.66 1.23
N ARG A 30 -9.62 2.52 0.26
CA ARG A 30 -9.71 1.57 -0.84
C ARG A 30 -8.48 0.69 -0.83
N ASP A 31 -8.69 -0.60 -1.03
CA ASP A 31 -7.57 -1.53 -1.10
C ASP A 31 -6.88 -1.36 -2.45
N VAL A 32 -5.55 -1.21 -2.41
CA VAL A 32 -4.72 -1.21 -3.61
C VAL A 32 -4.15 -2.61 -3.76
N HIS A 33 -4.45 -3.24 -4.90
CA HIS A 33 -3.88 -4.53 -5.24
C HIS A 33 -2.63 -4.27 -6.07
N GLY A 34 -1.46 -4.52 -5.49
CA GLY A 34 -0.15 -4.43 -6.15
C GLY A 34 0.62 -5.73 -6.19
N ASP A 35 0.13 -6.77 -5.51
CA ASP A 35 0.74 -8.09 -5.52
C ASP A 35 -0.05 -9.01 -6.46
N CYS A 36 0.49 -9.27 -7.66
CA CYS A 36 0.03 -10.35 -8.53
C CYS A 36 0.20 -11.76 -7.92
N LYS A 37 0.43 -11.89 -6.60
CA LYS A 37 0.60 -13.16 -5.89
C LYS A 37 -0.37 -13.26 -4.72
N SER A 38 -1.57 -13.69 -5.08
CA SER A 38 -2.74 -13.98 -4.22
C SER A 38 -2.51 -14.89 -2.99
N SER A 39 -1.29 -15.36 -2.70
CA SER A 39 -0.96 -16.15 -1.52
C SER A 39 -0.82 -15.33 -0.23
N THR A 40 -0.68 -14.00 -0.33
CA THR A 40 -0.54 -13.08 0.82
C THR A 40 -1.82 -12.35 1.20
N ARG A 41 -2.90 -12.53 0.43
CA ARG A 41 -4.22 -11.93 0.69
C ARG A 41 -4.65 -12.24 2.13
N GLY A 42 -4.56 -11.23 2.99
CA GLY A 42 -4.94 -11.27 4.40
C GLY A 42 -3.82 -10.98 5.40
N LYS A 43 -2.54 -11.16 5.04
CA LYS A 43 -1.43 -10.80 5.95
C LYS A 43 -1.01 -9.34 5.79
N TRP A 44 -0.85 -8.85 4.57
CA TRP A 44 -0.60 -7.43 4.33
C TRP A 44 -1.61 -6.84 3.35
N THR A 45 -1.92 -5.56 3.53
CA THR A 45 -2.84 -4.84 2.64
C THR A 45 -2.42 -3.39 2.56
N MET A 46 -2.22 -2.88 1.35
CA MET A 46 -2.08 -1.45 1.13
C MET A 46 -3.47 -0.85 0.91
N LYS A 47 -3.75 0.28 1.57
CA LYS A 47 -4.96 1.07 1.34
C LYS A 47 -4.61 2.50 0.97
N THR A 48 -5.39 3.06 0.05
CA THR A 48 -5.32 4.46 -0.37
C THR A 48 -6.63 5.17 -0.06
N MET A 49 -6.58 6.48 0.13
CA MET A 49 -7.76 7.32 0.35
C MET A 49 -7.46 8.75 -0.08
N GLN A 50 -8.35 9.37 -0.85
CA GLN A 50 -8.37 10.83 -1.00
C GLN A 50 -9.18 11.43 0.15
N THR A 51 -8.64 12.41 0.87
CA THR A 51 -9.37 13.15 1.91
C THR A 51 -10.25 14.23 1.30
N SER A 52 -11.26 14.67 2.05
CA SER A 52 -12.11 15.81 1.66
C SER A 52 -11.34 17.13 1.57
N SER A 53 -10.16 17.22 2.20
CA SER A 53 -9.22 18.34 2.11
C SER A 53 -8.37 18.32 0.83
N GLY A 54 -8.48 17.28 -0.01
CA GLY A 54 -7.69 17.13 -1.24
C GLY A 54 -6.33 16.45 -1.05
N GLU A 55 -6.05 15.93 0.15
CA GLU A 55 -4.84 15.18 0.45
C GLU A 55 -5.02 13.70 0.09
N TYR A 56 -3.92 13.00 -0.14
CA TYR A 56 -3.91 11.59 -0.50
C TYR A 56 -3.21 10.82 0.61
N LYS A 57 -3.90 9.87 1.23
CA LYS A 57 -3.38 9.06 2.33
C LYS A 57 -3.17 7.64 1.87
N VAL A 58 -2.04 7.07 2.25
CA VAL A 58 -1.70 5.67 2.02
C VAL A 58 -1.32 5.03 3.34
N LYS A 59 -1.73 3.79 3.53
CA LYS A 59 -1.30 2.98 4.66
C LYS A 59 -1.08 1.54 4.27
N ILE A 60 -0.18 0.88 4.97
CA ILE A 60 0.02 -0.56 4.90
C ILE A 60 -0.39 -1.16 6.24
N LEU A 61 -1.22 -2.18 6.16
CA LEU A 61 -1.72 -2.93 7.30
C LEU A 61 -1.05 -4.30 7.32
N GLU A 62 -0.57 -4.76 8.47
CA GLU A 62 -0.26 -6.16 8.73
C GLU A 62 -1.37 -6.75 9.62
N ARG A 63 -2.11 -7.75 9.10
CA ARG A 63 -3.21 -8.43 9.80
C ARG A 63 -4.24 -7.47 10.40
N GLY A 64 -4.48 -6.34 9.72
CA GLY A 64 -5.41 -5.30 10.14
C GLY A 64 -4.80 -4.20 11.03
N SER A 65 -3.56 -4.36 11.49
CA SER A 65 -2.83 -3.32 12.23
C SER A 65 -2.01 -2.46 11.30
N GLU A 66 -2.11 -1.13 11.42
CA GLU A 66 -1.29 -0.20 10.64
C GLU A 66 0.17 -0.29 11.08
N ILE A 67 1.05 -0.55 10.11
CA ILE A 67 2.50 -0.62 10.32
C ILE A 67 3.24 0.52 9.64
N TRP A 68 2.59 1.17 8.68
CA TRP A 68 3.13 2.33 7.97
C TRP A 68 2.00 3.15 7.37
N GLY A 69 2.17 4.47 7.35
CA GLY A 69 1.24 5.40 6.72
C GLY A 69 1.97 6.65 6.24
N LYS A 70 1.53 7.19 5.11
CA LYS A 70 2.05 8.43 4.54
C LYS A 70 0.91 9.26 3.95
N THR A 71 1.05 10.57 4.06
CA THR A 71 0.10 11.56 3.51
C THR A 71 0.83 12.40 2.47
N TYR A 72 0.17 12.66 1.35
CA TYR A 72 0.67 13.42 0.22
C TYR A 72 -0.28 14.58 -0.05
N ALA A 73 0.28 15.75 -0.38
CA ALA A 73 -0.50 16.94 -0.68
C ALA A 73 -1.08 16.95 -2.12
N ALA A 74 -0.58 16.07 -2.99
CA ALA A 74 -1.02 15.87 -4.37
C ALA A 74 -1.14 14.36 -4.65
N GLU A 75 -1.83 13.99 -5.73
CA GLU A 75 -2.00 12.58 -6.13
C GLU A 75 -0.62 11.96 -6.42
N PRO A 76 -0.14 11.02 -5.58
CA PRO A 76 1.15 10.38 -5.80
C PRO A 76 1.01 9.30 -6.87
N SER A 77 2.06 9.08 -7.65
CA SER A 77 2.10 7.93 -8.55
C SER A 77 2.28 6.63 -7.76
N PHE A 78 1.84 5.49 -8.30
CA PHE A 78 2.11 4.20 -7.67
C PHE A 78 3.62 3.93 -7.50
N SER A 79 4.46 4.47 -8.39
CA SER A 79 5.91 4.35 -8.27
C SER A 79 6.44 5.05 -7.02
N ASP A 80 5.97 6.27 -6.75
CA ASP A 80 6.37 7.02 -5.54
C ASP A 80 5.93 6.27 -4.28
N LEU A 81 4.69 5.75 -4.28
CA LEU A 81 4.17 4.97 -3.16
C LEU A 81 5.01 3.72 -2.87
N VAL A 82 5.38 2.98 -3.91
CA VAL A 82 6.19 1.77 -3.79
C VAL A 82 7.58 2.11 -3.32
N SER A 83 8.24 3.11 -3.90
CA SER A 83 9.57 3.54 -3.48
C SER A 83 9.58 4.01 -2.02
N ASP A 84 8.58 4.77 -1.58
CA ASP A 84 8.45 5.20 -0.19
C ASP A 84 8.21 4.04 0.77
N ALA A 85 7.34 3.10 0.40
CA ALA A 85 7.07 1.90 1.19
C ALA A 85 8.31 1.00 1.31
N GLN A 86 9.04 0.80 0.21
CA GLN A 86 10.30 0.06 0.18
C GLN A 86 11.38 0.76 0.98
N SER A 87 11.50 2.08 0.90
CA SER A 87 12.47 2.82 1.71
C SER A 87 12.18 2.77 3.20
N ALA A 88 10.91 2.62 3.61
CA ALA A 88 10.52 2.62 5.03
C ALA A 88 10.47 1.20 5.64
N LEU A 89 10.13 0.19 4.85
CA LEU A 89 9.84 -1.18 5.34
C LEU A 89 10.68 -2.27 4.65
N GLY A 90 11.40 -1.94 3.56
CA GLY A 90 12.16 -2.87 2.72
C GLY A 90 13.47 -3.35 3.31
#